data_AF-A0A285UHH1-F1
#
_entry.id   AF-A0A285UHH1-F1
#
_cell.length_a   1.000
_cell.length_b   1.000
_cell.length_c   1.000
_cell.angle_alpha   90.00
_cell.angle_beta   90.00
_cell.angle_gamma   90.00
#
_symmetry.space_group_name_H-M   'P 1'
#
loop_
_entity.id
_entity.type
_entity.pdbx_description
1 polymer ?
#
loop_
_entity_poly.entity_id
_entity_poly.type
_entity_poly.pdbx_seq_one_letter_code
_entity_poly.pdbx_strand_id
1 'polypeptide(L)'
;MKKTYLIVIMAFLLVLSACSNNSEGTSTSTADNGKTTDQQSEKKVLVIANGNDMVSFDIHNHNNTSTEAIHVNMFDYLVRNTGDGFEGVLVESFENIDDTTWSFKLKEGVTFHDGSPLTAEDVKFSLERAAKDNTLLEHGSYKQIKEVVVKSELEFDIVTENPEPALLNRISRIGSGILPKN
;
A
#
# COMPACT_ATOMS: atom_id res chain seq x y z
N MET A 1 -38.82 -53.68 21.68
CA MET A 1 -38.95 -52.29 21.18
C MET A 1 -37.79 -51.36 21.58
N LYS A 2 -36.96 -51.63 22.60
CA LYS A 2 -35.76 -50.81 22.92
C LYS A 2 -34.47 -51.19 22.15
N LYS A 3 -34.39 -52.38 21.54
CA LYS A 3 -33.20 -52.84 20.81
C LYS A 3 -33.13 -52.39 19.35
N THR A 4 -34.26 -52.00 18.76
CA THR A 4 -34.33 -51.47 17.38
C THR A 4 -33.85 -50.03 17.28
N TYR A 5 -34.04 -49.22 18.33
CA TYR A 5 -33.53 -47.84 18.39
C TYR A 5 -32.00 -47.76 18.55
N LEU A 6 -31.37 -48.77 19.15
CA LEU A 6 -29.91 -48.79 19.34
C LEU A 6 -29.15 -49.07 18.03
N ILE A 7 -29.79 -49.74 17.07
CA ILE A 7 -29.19 -50.06 15.76
C ILE A 7 -29.33 -48.88 14.78
N VAL A 8 -30.39 -48.06 14.90
CA VAL A 8 -30.60 -46.89 14.05
C VAL A 8 -29.68 -45.71 14.43
N ILE A 9 -29.30 -45.58 15.71
CA ILE A 9 -28.36 -44.53 16.17
C ILE A 9 -26.90 -44.85 15.81
N MET A 10 -26.53 -46.13 15.69
CA MET A 10 -25.17 -46.55 15.33
C MET A 10 -24.87 -46.43 13.82
N ALA A 11 -25.92 -46.41 12.98
CA ALA A 11 -25.78 -46.23 11.53
C ALA A 11 -25.60 -44.76 11.11
N PHE A 12 -25.93 -43.79 11.98
CA PHE A 12 -25.83 -42.36 11.65
C PHE A 12 -24.45 -41.75 11.96
N LEU A 13 -23.58 -42.47 12.66
CA LEU A 13 -22.22 -42.03 13.04
C LEU A 13 -21.12 -42.49 12.07
N LEU A 14 -21.45 -43.26 11.02
CA LEU A 14 -20.48 -43.80 10.05
C LEU A 14 -20.34 -42.96 8.77
N VAL A 15 -21.06 -41.85 8.63
CA VAL A 15 -21.06 -41.03 7.39
C VAL A 15 -20.09 -39.84 7.45
N LEU A 16 -19.36 -39.62 8.55
CA LEU A 16 -18.45 -38.46 8.69
C LEU A 16 -16.96 -38.71 8.42
N SER A 17 -16.56 -39.92 8.00
CA SER A 17 -15.15 -40.22 7.68
C SER A 17 -15.01 -40.78 6.27
N ALA A 18 -15.18 -39.92 5.27
CA ALA A 18 -14.78 -40.25 3.89
C ALA A 18 -14.43 -38.97 3.11
N CYS A 19 -13.21 -38.48 3.32
CA CYS A 19 -12.29 -38.02 2.27
C CYS A 19 -10.98 -37.54 2.92
N SER A 20 -10.15 -38.52 3.31
CA SER A 20 -8.69 -38.38 3.22
C SER A 20 -8.29 -39.31 2.08
N ASN A 21 -7.67 -38.80 1.02
CA ASN A 21 -6.92 -39.67 0.14
C ASN A 21 -5.73 -38.95 -0.50
N ASN A 22 -4.55 -39.45 -0.14
CA ASN A 22 -3.26 -39.17 -0.73
C ASN A 22 -2.75 -40.51 -1.30
N SER A 23 -2.21 -40.50 -2.53
CA SER A 23 -1.12 -41.35 -3.06
C SER A 23 -1.30 -41.75 -4.53
N GLU A 24 -0.48 -41.11 -5.37
CA GLU A 24 0.40 -41.65 -6.42
C GLU A 24 -0.05 -42.79 -7.36
N GLY A 25 -0.08 -42.46 -8.67
CA GLY A 25 0.77 -43.11 -9.68
C GLY A 25 0.15 -44.19 -10.58
N THR A 26 -0.07 -43.85 -11.86
CA THR A 26 0.43 -44.62 -13.04
C THR A 26 0.11 -43.86 -14.33
N SER A 27 1.14 -43.64 -15.14
CA SER A 27 1.14 -42.96 -16.43
C SER A 27 0.43 -43.75 -17.52
N THR A 28 -0.32 -43.07 -18.38
CA THR A 28 -0.44 -43.42 -19.81
C THR A 28 -0.60 -42.13 -20.61
N SER A 29 0.39 -41.84 -21.45
CA SER A 29 0.40 -40.70 -22.35
C SER A 29 -0.40 -41.01 -23.61
N THR A 30 -1.28 -40.09 -24.02
CA THR A 30 -1.55 -39.82 -25.43
C THR A 30 -1.88 -38.34 -25.56
N ALA A 31 -1.17 -37.68 -26.48
CA ALA A 31 -1.19 -36.24 -26.70
C ALA A 31 -2.34 -35.80 -27.61
N ASP A 32 -2.62 -34.49 -27.52
CA ASP A 32 -3.30 -33.61 -28.46
C ASP A 32 -4.86 -33.58 -28.40
N ASN A 33 -5.44 -32.49 -27.90
CA ASN A 33 -5.60 -31.26 -28.68
C ASN A 33 -6.18 -30.13 -27.82
N GLY A 34 -5.81 -28.88 -28.15
CA GLY A 34 -6.00 -27.69 -27.35
C GLY A 34 -7.44 -27.39 -26.92
N LYS A 35 -7.59 -27.07 -25.64
CA LYS A 35 -8.71 -26.29 -25.12
C LYS A 35 -8.13 -25.28 -24.12
N THR A 36 -7.74 -24.12 -24.64
CA THR A 36 -7.54 -22.91 -23.83
C THR A 36 -8.83 -22.70 -23.04
N THR A 37 -8.78 -23.12 -21.78
CA THR A 37 -9.82 -22.84 -20.81
C THR A 37 -9.45 -21.46 -20.29
N ASP A 38 -10.03 -20.43 -20.88
CA ASP A 38 -10.08 -19.10 -20.29
C ASP A 38 -10.68 -19.25 -18.90
N GLN A 39 -9.83 -19.34 -17.88
CA GLN A 39 -10.25 -19.20 -16.50
C GLN A 39 -10.61 -17.73 -16.32
N GLN A 40 -11.88 -17.43 -16.58
CA GLN A 40 -12.52 -16.20 -16.16
C GLN A 40 -12.42 -16.14 -14.64
N SER A 41 -11.40 -15.44 -14.13
CA SER A 41 -11.21 -15.17 -12.72
C SER A 41 -12.53 -14.66 -12.15
N GLU A 42 -13.12 -15.41 -11.24
CA GLU A 42 -14.33 -15.01 -10.52
C GLU A 42 -14.08 -13.63 -9.87
N LYS A 43 -15.03 -12.70 -10.05
CA LYS A 43 -14.90 -11.32 -9.54
C LYS A 43 -14.86 -11.36 -8.01
N LYS A 44 -13.68 -11.20 -7.42
CA LYS A 44 -13.52 -11.08 -5.97
C LYS A 44 -13.93 -9.68 -5.53
N VAL A 45 -15.01 -9.58 -4.77
CA VAL A 45 -15.48 -8.32 -4.18
C VAL A 45 -15.20 -8.35 -2.69
N LEU A 46 -14.44 -7.37 -2.21
CA LEU A 46 -14.24 -7.11 -0.78
C LEU A 46 -15.09 -5.89 -0.39
N VAL A 47 -15.97 -6.08 0.60
CA VAL A 47 -16.76 -4.99 1.19
C VAL A 47 -16.22 -4.70 2.58
N ILE A 48 -15.77 -3.47 2.79
CA ILE A 48 -15.24 -2.99 4.07
C ILE A 48 -16.21 -1.98 4.64
N ALA A 49 -16.69 -2.21 5.86
CA ALA A 49 -17.45 -1.22 6.60
C ALA A 49 -16.49 -0.17 7.18
N ASN A 50 -16.64 1.10 6.80
CA ASN A 50 -15.91 2.21 7.39
C ASN A 50 -16.77 2.91 8.46
N GLY A 51 -16.13 3.36 9.53
CA GLY A 51 -16.83 3.96 10.68
C GLY A 51 -17.33 5.38 10.43
N ASN A 52 -16.73 6.08 9.46
CA ASN A 52 -17.10 7.45 9.07
C ASN A 52 -17.01 7.59 7.55
N ASP A 53 -17.72 8.57 7.01
CA ASP A 53 -17.58 8.97 5.62
C ASP A 53 -16.22 9.63 5.35
N MET A 54 -15.75 9.51 4.12
CA MET A 54 -14.55 10.22 3.65
C MET A 54 -14.83 11.72 3.63
N VAL A 55 -13.88 12.52 4.15
CA VAL A 55 -14.04 13.98 4.18
C VAL A 55 -13.55 14.67 2.90
N SER A 56 -12.54 14.12 2.23
CA SER A 56 -11.91 14.68 1.04
C SER A 56 -11.11 13.61 0.31
N PHE A 57 -11.00 13.72 -1.01
CA PHE A 57 -10.09 12.93 -1.86
C PHE A 57 -8.69 13.53 -1.99
N ASP A 58 -8.49 14.73 -1.44
CA ASP A 58 -7.18 15.38 -1.40
C ASP A 58 -6.37 14.83 -0.22
N ILE A 59 -5.30 14.09 -0.53
CA ILE A 59 -4.42 13.43 0.44
C ILE A 59 -3.75 14.39 1.44
N HIS A 60 -3.62 15.68 1.11
CA HIS A 60 -3.04 16.68 2.03
C HIS A 60 -4.11 17.42 2.84
N ASN A 61 -5.40 17.24 2.52
CA ASN A 61 -6.51 17.99 3.12
C ASN A 61 -7.48 17.11 3.93
N HIS A 62 -6.92 16.29 4.82
CA HIS A 62 -7.63 15.58 5.88
C HIS A 62 -6.62 15.16 6.96
N ASN A 63 -7.07 14.88 8.18
CA ASN A 63 -6.19 14.47 9.29
C ASN A 63 -6.75 13.30 10.13
N ASN A 64 -7.72 12.56 9.57
CA ASN A 64 -8.39 11.45 10.26
C ASN A 64 -8.04 10.09 9.62
N THR A 65 -7.97 9.06 10.45
CA THR A 65 -7.60 7.70 10.06
C THR A 65 -8.64 7.02 9.17
N SER A 66 -9.94 7.35 9.30
CA SER A 66 -11.00 6.76 8.47
C SER A 66 -10.88 7.12 7.00
N THR A 67 -10.52 8.38 6.70
CA THR A 67 -10.23 8.86 5.34
C THR A 67 -8.91 8.27 4.85
N GLU A 68 -7.88 8.26 5.70
CA GLU A 68 -6.59 7.67 5.35
C GLU A 68 -6.70 6.19 4.95
N ALA A 69 -7.50 5.41 5.68
CA ALA A 69 -7.72 3.99 5.39
C ALA A 69 -8.25 3.72 3.99
N ILE A 70 -8.88 4.71 3.35
CA ILE A 70 -9.27 4.65 1.95
C ILE A 70 -8.13 5.13 1.04
N HIS A 71 -7.51 6.27 1.37
CA HIS A 71 -6.42 6.86 0.58
C HIS A 71 -5.21 5.96 0.38
N VAL A 72 -4.81 5.16 1.37
CA VAL A 72 -3.69 4.21 1.25
C VAL A 72 -3.90 3.12 0.19
N ASN A 73 -5.10 3.02 -0.40
CA ASN A 73 -5.37 2.13 -1.54
C ASN A 73 -5.18 2.82 -2.91
N MET A 74 -5.01 4.15 -2.92
CA MET A 74 -4.88 4.96 -4.13
C MET A 74 -3.55 5.71 -4.22
N PHE A 75 -2.98 6.09 -3.08
CA PHE A 75 -1.75 6.87 -2.96
C PHE A 75 -0.68 6.10 -2.20
N ASP A 76 0.57 6.32 -2.60
CA ASP A 76 1.75 5.78 -1.93
C ASP A 76 2.57 6.91 -1.28
N TYR A 77 3.25 6.57 -0.19
CA TYR A 77 4.23 7.44 0.47
C TYR A 77 5.64 7.17 -0.05
N LEU A 78 6.62 8.02 0.31
CA LEU A 78 8.02 7.75 -0.02
C LEU A 78 8.54 6.51 0.72
N VAL A 79 8.27 6.43 2.02
CA VAL A 79 8.73 5.37 2.91
C VAL A 79 7.60 4.85 3.79
N ARG A 80 7.78 3.67 4.34
CA ARG A 80 6.87 3.03 5.30
C ARG A 80 7.61 2.74 6.59
N ASN A 81 6.97 3.07 7.71
CA ASN A 81 7.43 2.65 9.02
C ASN A 81 7.00 1.20 9.29
N THR A 82 7.96 0.31 9.58
CA THR A 82 7.71 -1.11 9.86
C THR A 82 7.57 -1.44 11.34
N GLY A 83 7.79 -0.47 12.23
CA GLY A 83 7.91 -0.65 13.68
C GLY A 83 9.37 -0.79 14.12
N ASP A 84 10.17 -1.55 13.37
CA ASP A 84 11.61 -1.75 13.64
C ASP A 84 12.51 -0.77 12.86
N GLY A 85 11.94 -0.06 11.88
CA GLY A 85 12.66 0.90 11.05
C GLY A 85 11.82 1.47 9.91
N PHE A 86 12.48 1.89 8.84
CA PHE A 86 11.85 2.47 7.66
C PHE A 86 12.25 1.70 6.39
N GLU A 87 11.28 1.47 5.51
CA GLU A 87 11.46 0.83 4.22
C GLU A 87 11.02 1.75 3.08
N GLY A 88 11.71 1.71 1.94
CA GLY A 88 11.34 2.48 0.76
C GLY A 88 10.11 1.92 0.03
N VAL A 89 9.06 2.75 -0.09
CA VAL A 89 7.85 2.42 -0.87
C VAL A 89 8.00 2.94 -2.29
N LEU A 90 8.19 4.25 -2.48
CA LEU A 90 8.47 4.88 -3.77
C LEU A 90 9.96 5.14 -4.01
N VAL A 91 10.79 4.99 -2.98
CA VAL A 91 12.25 5.19 -3.04
C VAL A 91 13.00 3.85 -3.00
N GLU A 92 14.10 3.76 -3.74
CA GLU A 92 15.07 2.67 -3.68
C GLU A 92 15.97 2.81 -2.46
N SER A 93 16.41 4.02 -2.17
CA SER A 93 17.31 4.32 -1.05
C SER A 93 17.07 5.72 -0.48
N PHE A 94 17.47 5.91 0.77
CA PHE A 94 17.49 7.20 1.44
C PHE A 94 18.64 7.26 2.45
N GLU A 95 19.21 8.45 2.66
CA GLU A 95 20.34 8.68 3.56
C GLU A 95 20.21 10.02 4.27
N ASN A 96 20.59 10.08 5.54
CA ASN A 96 20.73 11.35 6.27
C ASN A 96 22.11 11.93 5.98
N ILE A 97 22.15 13.08 5.30
CA ILE A 97 23.39 13.73 4.86
C ILE A 97 23.93 14.64 5.96
N ASP A 98 23.04 15.37 6.63
CA ASP A 98 23.33 16.24 7.76
C ASP A 98 22.07 16.43 8.63
N ASP A 99 22.17 17.25 9.67
CA ASP A 99 21.08 17.50 10.63
C ASP A 99 19.77 18.00 9.97
N THR A 100 19.87 18.63 8.81
CA THR A 100 18.76 19.29 8.09
C THR A 100 18.44 18.69 6.72
N THR A 101 19.25 17.76 6.23
CA THR A 101 19.16 17.27 4.85
C THR A 101 19.10 15.75 4.79
N TRP A 102 18.09 15.25 4.07
CA TRP A 102 17.99 13.85 3.69
C TRP A 102 17.98 13.71 2.17
N SER A 103 18.78 12.79 1.64
CA SER A 103 18.84 12.48 0.22
C SER A 103 18.06 11.21 -0.09
N PHE A 104 17.37 11.19 -1.23
CA PHE A 104 16.49 10.11 -1.65
C PHE A 104 16.70 9.78 -3.12
N LYS A 105 16.52 8.49 -3.46
CA LYS A 105 16.48 8.00 -4.84
C LYS A 105 15.17 7.26 -5.10
N LEU A 106 14.39 7.70 -6.08
CA LEU A 106 13.14 7.08 -6.51
C LEU A 106 13.39 5.74 -7.20
N LYS A 107 12.40 4.84 -7.09
CA LYS A 107 12.35 3.61 -7.89
C LYS A 107 12.10 3.95 -9.36
N GLU A 108 12.81 3.28 -10.26
CA GLU A 108 12.58 3.40 -11.70
C GLU A 108 11.26 2.75 -12.13
N GLY A 109 10.62 3.33 -13.15
CA GLY A 109 9.45 2.74 -13.81
C GLY A 109 8.14 2.84 -13.02
N VAL A 110 8.08 3.61 -11.94
CA VAL A 110 6.83 3.90 -11.24
C VAL A 110 6.01 4.91 -12.06
N THR A 111 4.72 4.63 -12.21
CA THR A 111 3.78 5.47 -12.96
C THR A 111 2.55 5.81 -12.13
N PHE A 112 1.99 6.98 -12.35
CA PHE A 112 0.66 7.33 -11.84
C PHE A 112 -0.45 6.59 -12.59
N HIS A 113 -1.67 6.67 -12.08
CA HIS A 113 -2.85 6.01 -12.66
C HIS A 113 -3.20 6.52 -14.07
N ASP A 114 -2.71 7.70 -14.47
CA ASP A 114 -2.86 8.25 -15.83
C ASP A 114 -1.76 7.80 -16.81
N GLY A 115 -0.76 7.04 -16.32
CA GLY A 115 0.38 6.55 -17.10
C GLY A 115 1.59 7.49 -17.13
N SER A 116 1.52 8.68 -16.53
CA SER A 116 2.69 9.56 -16.41
C SER A 116 3.73 8.97 -15.45
N PRO A 117 5.04 9.15 -15.70
CA PRO A 117 6.08 8.65 -14.82
C PRO A 117 6.17 9.47 -13.53
N LEU A 118 6.48 8.81 -12.42
CA LEU A 118 6.82 9.47 -11.16
C LEU A 118 8.24 10.06 -11.25
N THR A 119 8.37 11.36 -10.99
CA THR A 119 9.65 12.08 -10.96
C THR A 119 9.86 12.81 -9.64
N ALA A 120 11.12 13.22 -9.39
CA ALA A 120 11.48 14.04 -8.24
C ALA A 120 10.72 15.39 -8.18
N GLU A 121 10.28 15.91 -9.32
CA GLU A 121 9.47 17.13 -9.40
C GLU A 121 8.06 16.93 -8.83
N ASP A 122 7.48 15.72 -8.94
CA ASP A 122 6.19 15.37 -8.35
C ASP A 122 6.28 15.28 -6.83
N VAL A 123 7.41 14.75 -6.34
CA VAL A 123 7.73 14.74 -4.91
C VAL A 123 7.86 16.16 -4.38
N LYS A 124 8.60 17.01 -5.10
CA LYS A 124 8.74 18.43 -4.78
C LYS A 124 7.39 19.12 -4.71
N PHE A 125 6.58 18.99 -5.76
CA PHE A 125 5.23 19.56 -5.80
C PHE A 125 4.41 19.12 -4.58
N SER A 126 4.39 17.82 -4.29
CA SER A 126 3.55 17.25 -3.25
C SER A 126 3.95 17.69 -1.84
N LEU A 127 5.24 17.56 -1.51
CA LEU A 127 5.71 17.88 -0.16
C LEU A 127 5.75 19.39 0.08
N GLU A 128 6.11 20.20 -0.93
CA GLU A 128 6.06 21.65 -0.79
C GLU A 128 4.63 22.17 -0.73
N ARG A 129 3.68 21.56 -1.44
CA ARG A 129 2.25 21.88 -1.29
C ARG A 129 1.81 21.67 0.15
N ALA A 130 2.03 20.48 0.71
CA ALA A 130 1.71 20.19 2.10
C ALA A 130 2.43 21.15 3.06
N ALA A 131 3.68 21.50 2.80
CA ALA A 131 4.47 22.38 3.67
C ALA A 131 4.09 23.87 3.59
N LYS A 132 3.65 24.37 2.43
CA LYS A 132 3.51 25.82 2.16
C LYS A 132 2.06 26.30 2.09
N ASP A 133 1.11 25.46 1.70
CA ASP A 133 -0.31 25.84 1.67
C ASP A 133 -0.91 25.72 3.08
N ASN A 134 -1.05 26.86 3.75
CA ASN A 134 -1.57 26.93 5.12
C ASN A 134 -3.08 26.66 5.25
N THR A 135 -3.79 26.47 4.14
CA THR A 135 -5.21 26.13 4.14
C THR A 135 -5.44 24.62 4.28
N LEU A 136 -4.40 23.82 4.02
CA LEU A 136 -4.45 22.35 4.11
C LEU A 136 -4.41 21.90 5.58
N LEU A 137 -5.25 20.91 5.90
CA LEU A 137 -5.31 20.34 7.26
C LEU A 137 -3.99 19.74 7.74
N GLU A 138 -3.18 19.18 6.84
CA GLU A 138 -1.86 18.63 7.19
C GLU A 138 -0.72 19.65 7.17
N HIS A 139 -0.96 20.92 6.85
CA HIS A 139 0.10 21.94 6.83
C HIS A 139 0.94 21.98 8.11
N GLY A 140 0.27 21.91 9.26
CA GLY A 140 0.94 21.89 10.56
C GLY A 140 1.91 20.72 10.75
N SER A 141 1.71 19.62 10.02
CA SER A 141 2.59 18.45 10.03
C SER A 141 3.84 18.62 9.16
N TYR A 142 3.77 19.39 8.07
CA TYR A 142 4.82 19.43 7.05
C TYR A 142 5.56 20.76 6.95
N LYS A 143 5.09 21.82 7.65
CA LYS A 143 5.67 23.16 7.62
C LYS A 143 7.17 23.28 7.96
N GLN A 144 7.78 22.27 8.58
CA GLN A 144 9.23 22.25 8.82
C GLN A 144 10.06 21.94 7.56
N ILE A 145 9.45 21.40 6.51
CA ILE A 145 10.10 21.22 5.21
C ILE A 145 10.25 22.59 4.57
N LYS A 146 11.51 23.00 4.35
CA LYS A 146 11.86 24.26 3.72
C LYS A 146 11.68 24.17 2.20
N GLU A 147 12.27 23.14 1.61
CA GLU A 147 12.23 22.89 0.18
C GLU A 147 12.59 21.44 -0.16
N VAL A 148 12.21 21.04 -1.38
CA VAL A 148 12.71 19.83 -2.01
C VAL A 148 13.62 20.25 -3.17
N VAL A 149 14.87 19.81 -3.10
CA VAL A 149 15.90 20.12 -4.11
C VAL A 149 16.00 18.94 -5.07
N VAL A 150 15.51 19.14 -6.30
CA VAL A 150 15.63 18.15 -7.37
C VAL A 150 17.07 18.12 -7.88
N LYS A 151 17.72 16.95 -7.79
CA LYS A 151 19.08 16.73 -8.29
C LYS A 151 19.07 16.13 -9.69
N SER A 152 18.13 15.22 -9.93
CA SER A 152 17.87 14.57 -11.21
C SER A 152 16.40 14.14 -11.28
N GLU A 153 16.00 13.45 -12.36
CA GLU A 153 14.64 12.93 -12.50
C GLU A 153 14.23 11.98 -11.35
N LEU A 154 15.19 11.26 -10.77
CA LEU A 154 14.95 10.26 -9.72
C LEU A 154 15.64 10.58 -8.40
N GLU A 155 16.48 11.60 -8.33
CA GLU A 155 17.22 11.96 -7.11
C GLU A 155 16.80 13.33 -6.60
N PHE A 156 16.56 13.42 -5.30
CA PHE A 156 16.18 14.66 -4.65
C PHE A 156 16.61 14.69 -3.19
N ASP A 157 16.78 15.90 -2.67
CA ASP A 157 17.01 16.13 -1.25
C ASP A 157 15.79 16.82 -0.63
N ILE A 158 15.41 16.40 0.57
CA ILE A 158 14.46 17.12 1.42
C ILE A 158 15.28 17.94 2.43
N VAL A 159 15.08 19.25 2.43
CA VAL A 159 15.76 20.19 3.34
C VAL A 159 14.75 20.73 4.34
N THR A 160 15.09 20.72 5.63
CA THR A 160 14.25 21.25 6.71
C THR A 160 14.78 22.58 7.25
N GLU A 161 13.90 23.38 7.85
CA GLU A 161 14.25 24.69 8.44
C GLU A 161 15.16 24.57 9.68
N ASN A 162 15.01 23.47 10.43
CA ASN A 162 15.77 23.14 11.63
C ASN A 162 16.06 21.63 11.64
N PRO A 163 16.99 21.15 12.49
CA PRO A 163 17.25 19.73 12.61
C PRO A 163 15.98 18.91 12.88
N GLU A 164 15.69 17.94 12.02
CA GLU A 164 14.46 17.13 12.06
C GLU A 164 14.79 15.63 12.00
N PRO A 165 15.19 15.03 13.14
CA PRO A 165 15.55 13.61 13.19
C PRO A 165 14.36 12.68 12.96
N ALA A 166 13.12 13.17 13.07
CA ALA A 166 11.91 12.39 12.83
C ALA A 166 11.35 12.60 11.41
N LEU A 167 12.15 13.11 10.46
CA LEU A 167 11.69 13.36 9.08
C LEU A 167 11.11 12.10 8.43
N LEU A 168 11.79 10.95 8.53
CA LEU A 168 11.30 9.68 7.98
C LEU A 168 9.95 9.28 8.56
N ASN A 169 9.73 9.51 9.87
CA ASN A 169 8.41 9.29 10.48
C ASN A 169 7.36 10.20 9.85
N ARG A 170 7.72 11.47 9.60
CA ARG A 170 6.81 12.44 9.00
C ARG A 170 6.37 12.05 7.60
N ILE A 171 7.28 11.61 6.75
CA ILE A 171 7.01 11.25 5.35
C ILE A 171 6.53 9.79 5.17
N SER A 172 6.09 9.15 6.25
CA SER A 172 5.60 7.76 6.27
C SER A 172 4.14 7.63 6.70
N ARG A 173 3.40 8.74 6.71
CA ARG A 173 2.04 8.81 7.27
C ARG A 173 1.15 9.82 6.54
N ILE A 174 -0.07 9.98 7.06
CA ILE A 174 -1.11 10.93 6.61
C ILE A 174 -0.51 12.24 6.10
N GLY A 175 -0.90 12.64 4.89
CA GLY A 175 -0.44 13.88 4.25
C GLY A 175 0.89 13.80 3.49
N SER A 176 1.56 12.64 3.45
CA SER A 176 2.83 12.48 2.71
C SER A 176 2.68 11.80 1.34
N GLY A 177 1.44 11.52 0.92
CA GLY A 177 1.19 10.91 -0.38
C GLY A 177 1.63 11.79 -1.55
N ILE A 178 2.15 11.15 -2.60
CA ILE A 178 2.68 11.82 -3.78
C ILE A 178 1.59 11.97 -4.84
N LEU A 179 1.45 13.19 -5.35
CA LEU A 179 0.54 13.63 -6.39
C LEU A 179 1.33 13.95 -7.67
N PRO A 180 0.75 13.71 -8.85
CA PRO A 180 1.32 14.24 -10.09
C PRO A 180 1.28 15.77 -10.05
N LYS A 181 2.34 16.44 -10.51
CA LYS A 181 2.44 17.91 -10.51
C LYS A 181 1.62 18.61 -11.61
N ASN A 182 1.09 17.84 -12.56
CA ASN A 182 0.48 18.33 -13.81
C ASN A 182 -1.05 18.41 -13.72
#